data_AF-G5GSC3-F1
#
_entry.id   AF-G5GSC3-F1
#
_cell.length_a   1.000
_cell.length_b   1.000
_cell.length_c   1.000
_cell.angle_alpha   90.00
_cell.angle_beta   90.00
_cell.angle_gamma   90.00
#
_symmetry.space_group_name_H-M   'P 1'
#
loop_
_entity.id
_entity.type
_entity.pdbx_description
1 polymer ?
#
loop_
_entity_poly.entity_id
_entity_poly.type
_entity_poly.pdbx_seq_one_letter_code
_entity_poly.pdbx_strand_id
1 'polypeptide(L)'
;MMMKNRKCIAGVFAAALGFGMMTLSPAVEAAPVYQSLDYINGATNEYSFRMKEEDRVHEQNVRKIRFEFQRDGNQEKYDRAMKEEQKRHDQEVKNIKRDYDKRTPWRR
;
A
#
# COMPACT_ATOMS: atom_id res chain seq x y z
N MET A 1 7.17 15.03 53.20
CA MET A 1 7.13 13.61 52.78
C MET A 1 7.42 13.55 51.28
N MET A 2 8.42 12.75 50.91
CA MET A 2 8.81 12.26 49.58
C MET A 2 9.27 13.27 48.49
N MET A 3 10.59 13.36 48.32
CA MET A 3 11.27 13.86 47.10
C MET A 3 11.15 12.86 45.94
N LYS A 4 11.14 13.33 44.69
CA LYS A 4 11.73 12.57 43.58
C LYS A 4 12.14 13.46 42.39
N ASN A 5 13.41 13.83 42.38
CA ASN A 5 14.14 14.33 41.21
C ASN A 5 14.19 13.25 40.13
N ARG A 6 14.10 13.61 38.83
CA ARG A 6 14.67 12.81 37.75
C ARG A 6 15.34 13.71 36.71
N LYS A 7 16.64 13.47 36.57
CA LYS A 7 17.59 14.13 35.68
C LYS A 7 17.37 13.60 34.26
N CYS A 8 17.27 14.48 33.27
CA CYS A 8 17.32 14.11 31.85
C CYS A 8 18.77 13.83 31.47
N ILE A 9 19.07 12.57 31.12
CA ILE A 9 20.39 12.14 30.67
C ILE A 9 20.25 11.53 29.27
N ALA A 10 20.97 12.17 28.34
CA ALA A 10 21.72 11.67 27.19
C ALA A 10 21.13 10.64 26.21
N GLY A 11 21.44 10.87 24.93
CA GLY A 11 21.45 9.84 23.90
C GLY A 11 21.79 10.40 22.51
N VAL A 12 23.06 10.72 22.27
CA VAL A 12 23.59 10.99 20.92
C VAL A 12 23.55 9.66 20.15
N PHE A 13 22.76 9.59 19.07
CA PHE A 13 22.78 8.46 18.15
C PHE A 13 23.74 8.77 16.99
N ALA A 14 24.97 8.26 17.10
CA ALA A 14 25.84 8.08 15.95
C ALA A 14 25.56 6.69 15.36
N ALA A 15 25.05 6.65 14.13
CA ALA A 15 24.97 5.43 13.34
C ALA A 15 25.73 5.64 12.03
N ALA A 16 27.00 5.23 12.03
CA ALA A 16 27.79 5.07 10.82
C ALA A 16 27.29 3.81 10.09
N LEU A 17 26.76 3.99 8.88
CA LEU A 17 26.46 2.88 7.97
C LEU A 17 27.42 2.95 6.80
N GLY A 18 28.55 2.27 6.93
CA GLY A 18 29.39 1.90 5.80
C GLY A 18 28.73 0.72 5.08
N PHE A 19 28.40 0.89 3.80
CA PHE A 19 27.99 -0.20 2.93
C PHE A 19 29.06 -0.40 1.87
N GLY A 20 29.84 -1.47 2.02
CA GLY A 20 30.73 -1.98 0.99
C GLY A 20 29.90 -2.61 -0.13
N MET A 21 30.23 -2.27 -1.38
CA MET A 21 29.63 -2.90 -2.55
C MET A 21 30.35 -4.23 -2.82
N MET A 22 29.65 -5.35 -2.61
CA MET A 22 30.05 -6.64 -3.18
C MET A 22 29.42 -6.78 -4.57
N THR A 23 30.27 -6.89 -5.60
CA THR A 23 29.88 -7.26 -6.96
C THR A 23 29.60 -8.76 -7.02
N LEU A 24 28.36 -9.15 -7.30
CA LEU A 24 28.02 -10.51 -7.70
C LEU A 24 27.27 -10.44 -9.03
N SER A 25 27.95 -10.92 -10.08
CA SER A 25 27.35 -11.24 -11.37
C SER A 25 26.59 -12.56 -11.27
N PRO A 26 25.40 -12.69 -11.86
CA PRO A 26 24.90 -13.97 -12.30
C PRO A 26 24.78 -14.00 -13.83
N ALA A 27 25.56 -14.87 -14.46
CA ALA A 27 25.24 -15.40 -15.78
C ALA A 27 24.09 -16.40 -15.60
N VAL A 28 22.90 -16.07 -16.12
CA VAL A 28 21.76 -17.01 -16.19
C VAL A 28 21.02 -16.78 -17.51
N GLU A 29 20.73 -17.91 -18.15
CA GLU A 29 20.11 -18.10 -19.45
C GLU A 29 18.82 -17.29 -19.65
N ALA A 30 18.67 -16.77 -20.87
CA ALA A 30 17.51 -16.00 -21.30
C ALA A 30 16.26 -16.90 -21.46
N ALA A 31 15.50 -17.07 -20.39
CA ALA A 31 14.06 -17.25 -20.50
C ALA A 31 13.46 -16.00 -21.16
N PRO A 32 12.36 -16.08 -21.94
CA PRO A 32 11.72 -14.90 -22.50
C PRO A 32 11.40 -13.95 -21.35
N VAL A 33 12.15 -12.84 -21.28
CA VAL A 33 11.99 -11.79 -20.29
C VAL A 33 10.65 -11.14 -20.63
N TYR A 34 9.57 -11.68 -20.06
CA TYR A 34 8.40 -10.88 -19.78
C TYR A 34 8.93 -9.74 -18.93
N GLN A 35 9.19 -8.59 -19.56
CA GLN A 35 9.65 -7.39 -18.90
C GLN A 35 8.80 -7.25 -17.64
N SER A 36 9.44 -7.39 -16.49
CA SER A 36 8.84 -6.93 -15.25
C SER A 36 8.58 -5.46 -15.51
N LEU A 37 7.32 -5.11 -15.79
CA LEU A 37 6.85 -3.76 -15.58
C LEU A 37 7.37 -3.44 -14.18
N ASP A 38 8.34 -2.53 -14.09
CA ASP A 38 8.92 -2.12 -12.82
C ASP A 38 7.80 -1.46 -12.03
N TYR A 39 7.02 -2.27 -11.32
CA TYR A 39 5.92 -1.79 -10.51
C TYR A 39 6.58 -1.06 -9.35
N ILE A 40 6.53 0.27 -9.41
CA ILE A 40 7.19 1.29 -8.57
C ILE A 40 6.96 1.07 -7.03
N ASN A 41 6.19 0.07 -6.64
CA ASN A 41 5.60 -0.13 -5.32
C ASN A 41 5.96 -1.48 -4.66
N GLY A 42 7.02 -2.16 -5.12
CA GLY A 42 7.43 -3.45 -4.58
C GLY A 42 6.41 -4.57 -4.81
N ALA A 43 5.70 -4.52 -5.93
CA ALA A 43 4.84 -5.60 -6.41
C ALA A 43 5.63 -6.47 -7.39
N THR A 44 5.56 -7.79 -7.23
CA THR A 44 6.29 -8.74 -8.08
C THR A 44 5.59 -9.03 -9.40
N ASN A 45 4.30 -8.67 -9.51
CA ASN A 45 3.49 -8.83 -10.72
C ASN A 45 2.33 -7.82 -10.78
N GLU A 46 1.72 -7.72 -11.97
CA GLU A 46 0.61 -6.81 -12.30
C GLU A 46 -0.57 -6.94 -11.37
N TYR A 47 -0.98 -8.18 -11.08
CA TYR A 47 -2.09 -8.48 -10.20
C TYR A 47 -1.85 -7.91 -8.80
N SER A 48 -0.68 -8.16 -8.23
CA SER A 48 -0.31 -7.70 -6.88
C SER A 48 -0.21 -6.18 -6.83
N PHE A 49 0.25 -5.55 -7.92
CA PHE A 49 0.27 -4.10 -8.04
C PHE A 49 -1.15 -3.53 -8.03
N ARG A 50 -2.04 -4.06 -8.89
CA ARG A 50 -3.45 -3.62 -8.98
C ARG A 50 -4.21 -3.82 -7.66
N MET A 51 -4.00 -4.95 -6.98
CA MET A 51 -4.61 -5.22 -5.68
C MET A 51 -4.15 -4.18 -4.63
N LYS A 52 -2.84 -3.93 -4.52
CA LYS A 52 -2.30 -2.93 -3.60
C LYS A 52 -2.80 -1.52 -3.91
N GLU A 53 -2.93 -1.18 -5.18
CA GLU A 53 -3.41 0.13 -5.60
C GLU A 53 -4.90 0.30 -5.29
N GLU A 54 -5.71 -0.72 -5.53
CA GLU A 54 -7.12 -0.72 -5.15
C GLU A 54 -7.31 -0.62 -3.63
N ASP A 55 -6.50 -1.31 -2.83
CA ASP A 55 -6.52 -1.18 -1.36
C ASP A 55 -6.19 0.26 -0.92
N ARG A 56 -5.24 0.92 -1.59
CA ARG A 56 -4.90 2.34 -1.34
C ARG A 56 -6.05 3.27 -1.68
N VAL A 57 -6.69 3.08 -2.82
CA VAL A 57 -7.87 3.87 -3.24
C VAL A 57 -9.01 3.69 -2.24
N HIS A 58 -9.27 2.44 -1.82
CA HIS A 58 -10.27 2.14 -0.82
C HIS A 58 -9.99 2.83 0.50
N GLU A 59 -8.75 2.75 1.00
CA GLU A 59 -8.36 3.41 2.23
C GLU A 59 -8.51 4.94 2.16
N GLN A 60 -8.12 5.56 1.03
CA GLN A 60 -8.29 7.00 0.82
C GLN A 60 -9.76 7.40 0.82
N ASN A 61 -10.64 6.63 0.17
CA ASN A 61 -12.07 6.91 0.14
C ASN A 61 -12.70 6.75 1.52
N VAL A 62 -12.36 5.69 2.26
CA VAL A 62 -12.81 5.49 3.64
C VAL A 62 -12.36 6.64 4.53
N ARG A 63 -11.11 7.10 4.40
CA ARG A 63 -10.61 8.28 5.14
C ARG A 63 -11.41 9.54 4.80
N LYS A 64 -11.72 9.76 3.51
CA LYS A 64 -12.56 10.89 3.08
C LYS A 64 -13.95 10.82 3.69
N ILE A 65 -14.60 9.65 3.65
CA ILE A 65 -15.94 9.44 4.23
C ILE A 65 -15.92 9.72 5.74
N ARG A 66 -14.91 9.23 6.46
CA ARG A 66 -14.74 9.50 7.90
C ARG A 66 -14.54 10.98 8.19
N PHE A 67 -13.75 11.68 7.37
CA PHE A 67 -13.55 13.12 7.51
C PHE A 67 -14.86 13.91 7.30
N GLU A 68 -15.65 13.54 6.29
CA GLU A 68 -16.96 14.16 6.06
C GLU A 68 -17.90 13.93 7.26
N PHE A 69 -17.94 12.72 7.80
CA PHE A 69 -18.72 12.40 8.99
C PHE A 69 -18.27 13.18 10.23
N GLN A 70 -16.95 13.33 10.44
CA GLN A 70 -16.45 14.16 11.54
C GLN A 70 -16.88 15.62 11.42
N ARG A 71 -17.13 16.10 10.20
CA ARG A 71 -17.56 17.48 9.93
C ARG A 71 -19.07 17.66 10.11
N ASP A 72 -19.89 16.73 9.64
CA ASP A 72 -21.36 16.87 9.62
C ASP A 72 -22.10 16.04 10.69
N GLY A 73 -21.47 15.03 11.27
CA GLY A 73 -22.04 14.12 12.27
C GLY A 73 -23.19 13.26 11.75
N ASN A 74 -23.44 13.21 10.44
CA ASN A 74 -24.61 12.54 9.88
C ASN A 74 -24.34 11.03 9.69
N GLN A 75 -24.87 10.23 10.61
CA GLN A 75 -24.70 8.78 10.63
C GLN A 75 -25.27 8.09 9.38
N GLU A 76 -26.47 8.47 8.92
CA GLU A 76 -27.11 7.85 7.76
C GLU A 76 -26.31 8.09 6.48
N LYS A 77 -25.78 9.31 6.31
CA LYS A 77 -24.90 9.66 5.19
C LYS A 77 -23.60 8.85 5.24
N TYR A 78 -22.99 8.72 6.43
CA TYR A 78 -21.78 7.92 6.63
C TYR A 78 -22.02 6.44 6.27
N ASP A 79 -23.08 5.82 6.80
CA ASP A 79 -23.38 4.41 6.57
C ASP A 79 -23.66 4.13 5.10
N ARG A 80 -24.39 5.03 4.43
CA ARG A 80 -24.62 4.94 2.99
C ARG A 80 -23.32 5.01 2.20
N ALA A 81 -22.48 6.00 2.48
CA ALA A 81 -21.22 6.20 1.78
C ALA A 81 -20.24 5.04 2.01
N MET A 82 -20.15 4.53 3.24
CA MET A 82 -19.33 3.35 3.57
C MET A 82 -19.79 2.12 2.78
N LYS A 83 -21.10 1.89 2.69
CA LYS A 83 -21.65 0.75 1.93
C LYS A 83 -21.39 0.88 0.43
N GLU A 84 -21.52 2.09 -0.12
CA GLU A 84 -21.21 2.36 -1.52
C GLU A 84 -19.72 2.14 -1.83
N GLU A 85 -18.83 2.63 -0.97
CA GLU A 85 -17.39 2.45 -1.11
C GLU A 85 -16.98 0.98 -0.98
N GLN A 86 -17.55 0.23 -0.03
CA GLN A 86 -17.31 -1.20 0.08
C GLN A 86 -17.77 -1.95 -1.17
N LYS A 87 -18.96 -1.61 -1.70
CA LYS A 87 -19.47 -2.21 -2.92
C LYS A 87 -18.56 -1.93 -4.12
N ARG A 88 -18.01 -0.71 -4.22
CA ARG A 88 -17.04 -0.33 -5.26
C ARG A 88 -15.76 -1.15 -5.14
N HIS A 89 -15.19 -1.23 -3.94
CA HIS A 89 -13.98 -2.01 -3.66
C HIS A 89 -14.16 -3.48 -4.01
N ASP A 90 -15.25 -4.11 -3.55
CA ASP A 90 -15.55 -5.51 -3.84
C ASP A 90 -15.70 -5.76 -5.35
N GLN A 91 -16.31 -4.82 -6.07
CA GLN A 91 -16.49 -4.91 -7.52
C GLN A 91 -15.15 -4.81 -8.25
N GLU A 92 -14.27 -3.90 -7.83
CA GLU A 92 -12.97 -3.72 -8.46
C GLU A 92 -12.02 -4.88 -8.17
N VAL A 93 -12.01 -5.38 -6.93
CA VAL A 93 -11.30 -6.63 -6.58
C VAL A 93 -11.76 -7.80 -7.46
N LYS A 94 -13.06 -7.93 -7.71
CA LYS A 94 -13.59 -8.95 -8.63
C LYS A 94 -13.13 -8.74 -10.06
N ASN A 95 -13.05 -7.50 -10.53
CA ASN A 95 -12.58 -7.18 -11.88
C ASN A 95 -11.09 -7.52 -12.02
N ILE A 96 -10.25 -7.10 -11.06
CA ILE A 96 -8.81 -7.40 -11.03
C ILE A 96 -8.56 -8.90 -11.04
N LYS A 97 -9.30 -9.67 -10.20
CA LYS A 97 -9.22 -11.14 -10.17
C LYS A 97 -9.61 -11.75 -11.51
N ARG A 98 -10.73 -11.31 -12.09
CA ARG A 98 -11.21 -11.80 -13.38
C ARG A 98 -10.20 -11.53 -14.50
N ASP A 99 -9.61 -10.34 -14.54
CA ASP A 99 -8.63 -9.98 -15.57
C ASP A 99 -7.39 -10.86 -15.47
N TYR A 100 -6.93 -11.14 -14.25
CA TYR A 100 -5.81 -12.06 -14.00
C TYR A 100 -6.13 -13.49 -14.48
N ASP A 101 -7.31 -14.01 -14.13
CA ASP A 101 -7.73 -15.36 -14.55
C ASP A 101 -7.83 -15.47 -16.08
N LYS A 102 -8.29 -14.40 -16.74
CA LYS A 102 -8.41 -14.32 -18.20
C LYS A 102 -7.11 -13.91 -18.90
N ARG A 103 -6.01 -13.68 -18.15
CA ARG A 103 -4.74 -13.13 -18.66
C ARG A 103 -4.93 -11.88 -19.52
N THR A 104 -5.90 -11.05 -19.15
CA THR A 104 -6.18 -9.79 -19.84
C THR A 104 -5.19 -8.74 -19.35
N PRO A 105 -4.37 -8.14 -20.23
CA PRO A 105 -3.43 -7.09 -19.83
C PRO A 105 -4.18 -5.89 -19.25
N TRP A 106 -3.67 -5.30 -18.18
CA TRP A 106 -4.32 -4.16 -17.51
C TRP A 106 -4.26 -2.86 -18.32
N ARG A 107 -3.36 -2.79 -19.31
CA ARG A 107 -3.28 -1.71 -20.30
C ARG A 107 -2.94 -2.31 -21.67
N ARG A 108 -3.64 -1.85 -22.69
CA ARG A 108 -3.46 -2.25 -24.10
C ARG A 108 -2.77 -1.14 -24.87
#